data_AF-A0A3S6QPR1-F1
#
_entry.id   AF-A0A3S6QPR1-F1
#
_cell.length_a   1.000
_cell.length_b   1.000
_cell.length_c   1.000
_cell.angle_alpha   90.00
_cell.angle_beta   90.00
_cell.angle_gamma   90.00
#
_symmetry.space_group_name_H-M   'P 1'
#
loop_
_entity.id
_entity.type
_entity.pdbx_description
1 polymer ?
#
loop_
_entity_poly.entity_id
_entity_poly.type
_entity_poly.pdbx_seq_one_letter_code
_entity_poly.pdbx_strand_id
1 'polypeptide(L)'
;MERVLKDLGLMIGNETNPCVYVGTTNEKVSDGEGAKGKGHIVVVTNYNPQNSSIKHSNGKSFLLGPDMKVSKIDVRNSYRIDNIMYDDISQDIIEQEN
;
A
#
# COMPACT_ATOMS: atom_id res chain seq x y z
N MET A 1 1.78 -18.75 0.73
CA MET A 1 1.81 -17.32 0.31
C MET A 1 3.02 -17.02 -0.57
N GLU A 2 2.87 -16.17 -1.58
CA GLU A 2 3.96 -15.78 -2.51
C GLU A 2 4.47 -14.36 -2.19
N ARG A 3 5.78 -14.11 -2.33
CA ARG A 3 6.35 -12.77 -2.21
C ARG A 3 6.07 -11.97 -3.48
N VAL A 4 5.61 -10.74 -3.33
CA VAL A 4 5.26 -9.88 -4.46
C VAL A 4 5.80 -8.46 -4.29
N LEU A 5 6.06 -7.86 -5.45
CA LEU A 5 6.27 -6.42 -5.63
C LEU A 5 5.18 -5.95 -6.60
N LYS A 6 4.36 -4.99 -6.18
CA LYS A 6 3.20 -4.52 -6.97
C LYS A 6 3.17 -3.00 -7.02
N ASP A 7 3.03 -2.46 -8.21
CA ASP A 7 2.77 -1.03 -8.38
C ASP A 7 1.35 -0.72 -7.94
N LEU A 8 1.20 0.38 -7.20
CA LEU A 8 -0.08 0.86 -6.67
C LEU A 8 -0.33 2.30 -7.11
N GLY A 9 -1.60 2.63 -7.30
CA GLY A 9 -2.06 4.01 -7.41
C GLY A 9 -2.76 4.48 -6.13
N LEU A 10 -2.07 5.24 -5.29
CA LEU A 10 -2.69 5.89 -4.11
C LEU A 10 -2.69 7.40 -4.27
N MET A 11 -3.73 8.06 -3.75
CA MET A 11 -3.74 9.52 -3.66
C MET A 11 -3.20 9.95 -2.30
N ILE A 12 -2.23 10.86 -2.31
CA ILE A 12 -1.70 11.50 -1.09
C ILE A 12 -1.90 13.00 -1.22
N GLY A 13 -2.57 13.59 -0.24
CA GLY A 13 -3.10 14.94 -0.35
C GLY A 13 -4.12 15.00 -1.48
N ASN A 14 -3.78 15.73 -2.55
CA ASN A 14 -4.65 15.98 -3.70
C ASN A 14 -4.13 15.37 -5.00
N GLU A 15 -3.05 14.57 -4.96
CA GLU A 15 -2.41 14.01 -6.15
C GLU A 15 -2.33 12.48 -6.08
N THR A 16 -2.47 11.81 -7.22
CA THR A 16 -2.13 10.40 -7.36
C THR A 16 -0.62 10.27 -7.40
N ASN A 17 -0.05 9.46 -6.51
CA ASN A 17 1.38 9.28 -6.37
C ASN A 17 1.78 7.84 -6.71
N PRO A 18 2.94 7.63 -7.36
CA PRO A 18 3.46 6.30 -7.60
C PRO A 18 3.83 5.63 -6.27
N CYS A 19 3.28 4.44 -6.05
CA CYS A 19 3.46 3.65 -4.85
C CYS A 19 3.87 2.23 -5.22
N VAL A 20 4.64 1.57 -4.38
CA VAL A 20 5.03 0.16 -4.54
C VAL A 20 4.71 -0.59 -3.26
N TYR A 21 3.93 -1.66 -3.36
CA TYR A 21 3.76 -2.63 -2.29
C TYR A 21 4.86 -3.69 -2.35
N VAL A 22 5.45 -3.98 -1.20
CA VAL A 22 6.43 -5.06 -1.01
C VAL A 22 5.96 -5.92 0.16
N GLY A 23 5.61 -7.17 -0.13
CA GLY A 23 5.05 -8.07 0.89
C GLY A 23 4.71 -9.44 0.34
N THR A 24 3.65 -10.05 0.87
CA THR A 24 3.15 -11.34 0.42
C THR A 24 1.70 -11.25 -0.03
N THR A 25 1.30 -12.09 -0.98
CA THR A 25 -0.10 -12.29 -1.35
C THR A 25 -0.85 -13.11 -0.30
N ASN A 26 -2.18 -13.08 -0.36
CA ASN A 26 -3.00 -14.03 0.39
C ASN A 26 -2.77 -15.46 -0.08
N GLU A 27 -2.83 -16.39 0.85
CA GLU A 27 -2.88 -17.81 0.54
C GLU A 27 -4.28 -18.19 0.05
N LYS A 28 -4.37 -18.74 -1.16
CA LYS A 28 -5.62 -19.32 -1.66
C LYS A 28 -5.77 -20.72 -1.07
N VAL A 29 -6.75 -20.89 -0.18
CA VAL A 29 -7.16 -22.21 0.33
C VAL A 29 -8.59 -22.50 -0.04
N SER A 30 -8.88 -23.76 -0.33
CA SER A 30 -10.15 -24.23 -0.89
C SER A 30 -11.32 -24.19 0.10
N ASP A 31 -11.06 -24.25 1.41
CA ASP A 31 -12.08 -24.35 2.47
C ASP A 31 -11.62 -23.71 3.80
N GLY A 32 -11.51 -22.37 3.86
CA GLY A 32 -11.24 -21.64 5.10
C GLY A 32 -10.70 -20.23 4.90
N GLU A 33 -10.49 -19.50 6.01
CA GLU A 33 -9.72 -18.25 5.98
C GLU A 33 -8.24 -18.59 5.77
N GLY A 34 -7.73 -18.33 4.57
CA GLY A 34 -6.31 -18.44 4.27
C GLY A 34 -5.48 -17.38 5.01
N ALA A 35 -4.18 -17.66 5.12
CA ALA A 35 -3.24 -16.68 5.67
C ALA A 35 -3.28 -15.38 4.86
N LYS A 36 -3.52 -14.26 5.54
CA LYS A 36 -3.57 -12.93 4.93
C LYS A 36 -2.16 -12.40 4.69
N GLY A 37 -1.93 -11.95 3.47
CA GLY A 37 -0.68 -11.34 3.08
C GLY A 37 -0.43 -10.01 3.81
N LYS A 38 0.82 -9.75 4.18
CA LYS A 38 1.20 -8.52 4.89
C LYS A 38 2.53 -7.99 4.37
N GLY A 39 2.68 -6.67 4.36
CA GLY A 39 3.85 -6.01 3.80
C GLY A 39 3.95 -4.55 4.18
N HIS A 40 4.59 -3.78 3.32
CA HIS A 40 4.72 -2.34 3.43
C HIS A 40 4.56 -1.68 2.06
N ILE A 41 4.16 -0.41 2.06
CA ILE A 41 4.13 0.44 0.88
C ILE A 41 5.31 1.40 0.94
N VAL A 42 5.99 1.59 -0.19
CA VAL A 42 6.91 2.71 -0.41
C VAL A 42 6.22 3.69 -1.35
N VAL A 43 6.20 4.98 -0.99
CA VAL A 43 5.61 6.04 -1.80
C VAL A 43 6.59 7.19 -1.96
N VAL A 44 6.64 7.74 -3.17
CA VAL A 44 7.35 8.98 -3.47
C VAL A 44 6.32 10.09 -3.68
N THR A 45 6.36 11.12 -2.86
CA THR A 45 5.36 12.20 -2.87
C THR A 45 5.89 13.52 -2.35
N ASN A 46 5.41 14.64 -2.90
CA ASN A 46 5.69 15.98 -2.37
C ASN A 46 4.90 16.30 -1.09
N TYR A 47 3.91 15.47 -0.75
CA TYR A 47 3.13 15.59 0.48
C TYR A 47 3.82 14.84 1.64
N ASN A 48 3.40 15.11 2.87
CA ASN A 48 3.83 14.31 4.02
C ASN A 48 2.69 13.34 4.39
N PRO A 49 2.80 12.03 4.10
CA PRO A 49 1.75 11.06 4.41
C PRO A 49 1.46 10.91 5.91
N GLN A 50 2.34 11.38 6.80
CA GLN A 50 2.07 11.41 8.24
C GLN A 50 0.97 12.42 8.61
N ASN A 51 0.83 13.49 7.82
CA ASN A 51 -0.08 14.61 8.10
C ASN A 51 -1.03 14.92 6.94
N SER A 52 -1.04 14.10 5.89
CA SER A 52 -1.87 14.28 4.69
C SER A 52 -2.90 13.17 4.60
N SER A 53 -4.06 13.44 3.98
CA SER A 53 -5.02 12.39 3.65
C SER A 53 -4.40 11.38 2.68
N ILE A 54 -4.54 10.10 2.96
CA ILE A 54 -4.23 9.01 2.04
C ILE A 54 -5.56 8.43 1.57
N LYS A 55 -5.70 8.22 0.26
CA LYS A 55 -6.91 7.64 -0.34
C LYS A 55 -6.52 6.56 -1.35
N HIS A 56 -7.41 5.60 -1.49
CA HIS A 56 -7.42 4.66 -2.60
C HIS A 56 -7.57 5.41 -3.93
N SER A 57 -7.21 4.75 -5.02
CA SER A 57 -7.38 5.24 -6.40
C SER A 57 -8.82 5.69 -6.71
N ASN A 58 -9.82 5.07 -6.08
CA ASN A 58 -11.23 5.40 -6.21
C ASN A 58 -11.69 6.59 -5.32
N GLY A 59 -10.76 7.25 -4.62
CA GLY A 59 -11.03 8.41 -3.77
C GLY A 59 -11.53 8.09 -2.35
N LYS A 60 -11.78 6.82 -2.01
CA LYS A 60 -12.10 6.43 -0.63
C LYS A 60 -10.89 6.60 0.29
N SER A 61 -11.13 6.99 1.53
CA SER A 61 -10.06 7.11 2.53
C SER A 61 -9.35 5.79 2.75
N PHE A 62 -8.01 5.81 2.68
CA PHE A 62 -7.16 4.73 3.13
C PHE A 62 -6.91 4.94 4.63
N LEU A 63 -7.56 4.13 5.47
CA LEU A 63 -7.49 4.29 6.92
C LEU A 63 -6.27 3.55 7.47
N LEU A 64 -5.37 4.28 8.14
CA LEU A 64 -4.23 3.69 8.82
C LEU A 64 -4.69 3.03 10.13
N GLY A 65 -4.45 1.72 10.24
CA GLY A 65 -4.68 0.97 11.46
C GLY A 65 -3.70 1.35 12.59
N PRO A 66 -4.00 1.00 13.84
CA PRO A 66 -3.16 1.33 14.99
C PRO A 66 -1.77 0.67 14.96
N ASP A 67 -1.61 -0.45 14.24
CA ASP A 67 -0.32 -1.11 14.04
C ASP A 67 0.44 -0.60 12.80
N MET A 68 -0.19 0.23 11.96
CA MET A 68 0.45 0.81 10.78
C MET A 68 1.32 2.01 11.16
N LYS A 69 2.49 2.11 10.54
CA LYS A 69 3.44 3.20 10.82
C LYS A 69 3.93 3.83 9.52
N VAL A 70 3.80 5.15 9.44
CA VAL A 70 4.41 5.96 8.38
C VAL A 70 5.77 6.47 8.85
N SER A 71 6.83 6.14 8.12
CA SER A 71 8.20 6.59 8.39
C SER A 71 8.80 7.24 7.16
N LYS A 72 9.50 8.36 7.34
CA LYS A 72 10.30 8.97 6.27
C LYS A 72 11.54 8.12 6.02
N ILE A 73 11.85 7.86 4.76
CA ILE A 73 13.06 7.16 4.35
C ILE A 73 14.11 8.21 4.00
N ASP A 74 15.40 7.90 4.15
CA ASP A 74 16.52 8.77 3.75
C ASP A 74 16.73 8.78 2.22
N VAL A 75 15.64 9.02 1.50
CA VAL A 75 15.56 9.20 0.06
C VAL A 75 14.59 10.35 -0.18
N ARG A 76 14.89 11.21 -1.17
CA ARG A 76 14.10 12.42 -1.44
C ARG A 76 12.61 12.08 -1.52
N ASN A 77 11.80 12.80 -0.73
CA ASN A 77 10.34 12.77 -0.79
C ASN A 77 9.74 11.36 -0.67
N SER A 78 10.44 10.44 0.01
CA SER A 78 10.06 9.04 0.08
C SER A 78 9.63 8.64 1.48
N TYR A 79 8.56 7.85 1.56
CA TYR A 79 7.98 7.36 2.80
C TYR A 79 7.68 5.88 2.71
N ARG A 80 7.76 5.21 3.86
CA ARG A 80 7.37 3.82 4.04
C ARG A 80 6.15 3.76 4.95
N ILE A 81 5.14 2.99 4.56
CA ILE A 81 3.96 2.67 5.37
C ILE A 81 4.01 1.18 5.69
N ASP A 82 4.29 0.86 6.94
CA ASP A 82 4.42 -0.53 7.41
C ASP A 82 3.07 -1.17 7.77
N ASN A 83 3.09 -2.50 7.82
CA ASN A 83 1.99 -3.35 8.29
C ASN A 83 0.71 -3.30 7.44
N ILE A 84 0.88 -3.11 6.13
CA ILE A 84 -0.22 -3.08 5.17
C ILE A 84 -0.66 -4.50 4.82
N MET A 85 -1.96 -4.79 4.95
CA MET A 85 -2.54 -6.05 4.50
C MET A 85 -2.72 -6.05 2.99
N TYR A 86 -2.52 -7.19 2.35
CA TYR A 86 -2.66 -7.32 0.90
C TYR A 86 -4.09 -7.00 0.43
N ASP A 87 -5.10 -7.34 1.24
CA ASP A 87 -6.51 -7.04 0.94
C ASP A 87 -6.79 -5.53 0.85
N ASP A 88 -6.18 -4.74 1.73
CA ASP A 88 -6.41 -3.29 1.81
C ASP A 88 -5.98 -2.56 0.53
N ILE A 89 -5.00 -3.11 -0.19
CA ILE A 89 -4.43 -2.53 -1.41
C ILE A 89 -4.84 -3.24 -2.69
N SER A 90 -5.58 -4.34 -2.61
CA SER A 90 -5.86 -5.22 -3.75
C SER A 90 -6.53 -4.48 -4.92
N GLN A 91 -7.41 -3.52 -4.61
CA GLN A 91 -8.10 -2.68 -5.59
C GLN A 91 -7.23 -1.54 -6.19
N ASP A 92 -6.09 -1.24 -5.58
CA ASP A 92 -5.18 -0.18 -6.01
C ASP A 92 -4.00 -0.71 -6.83
N ILE A 93 -3.88 -2.03 -6.96
CA ILE A 93 -2.84 -2.67 -7.78
C ILE A 93 -3.06 -2.31 -9.23
N ILE A 94 -2.02 -1.71 -9.83
CA ILE A 94 -1.97 -1.44 -11.26
C ILE A 94 -1.46 -2.72 -11.93
N GLU A 95 -2.37 -3.48 -12.55
CA GLU A 95 -1.96 -4.60 -13.39
C GLU A 95 -1.22 -4.05 -14.61
N GLN A 96 0.06 -4.39 -14.74
CA GLN A 96 0.78 -4.16 -15.98
C GLN A 96 0.27 -5.22 -16.98
N GLU A 97 -0.41 -4.79 -18.04
CA GLU A 97 -0.67 -5.65 -19.19
C GLU A 97 0.70 -6.08 -19.75
N ASN A 98 1.01 -7.38 -19.65
CA ASN A 98 2.15 -8.01 -20.30
C ASN A 98 1.78 -8.44 -21.71
#